data_AF-A0A3L8C259-F1
#
_entry.id   AF-A0A3L8C259-F1
#
_cell.length_a   1.000
_cell.length_b   1.000
_cell.length_c   1.000
_cell.angle_alpha   90.00
_cell.angle_beta   90.00
_cell.angle_gamma   90.00
#
_symmetry.space_group_name_H-M   'P 1'
#
loop_
_entity.id
_entity.type
_entity.pdbx_description
1 polymer ?
#
loop_
_entity_poly.entity_id
_entity_poly.type
_entity_poly.pdbx_seq_one_letter_code
_entity_poly.pdbx_strand_id
1 'polypeptide(L)'
;MFKFPASRLLKSRAPGMFASALLVASQASYSAISENLTIANPKALALGNAVTADPPGVDSIHFNPAGLARVHGREGLFKLTFAYFNLQADFGSYSDRAQAEIDKW
;
A
#
# COMPACT_ATOMS: atom_id res chain seq x y z
N MET A 1 49.94 -43.18 2.76
CA MET A 1 49.69 -41.73 2.65
C MET A 1 48.27 -41.54 2.11
N PHE A 2 47.30 -41.35 3.00
CA PHE A 2 45.87 -41.24 2.65
C PHE A 2 45.58 -39.86 2.04
N LYS A 3 45.05 -39.82 0.81
CA LYS A 3 44.52 -38.60 0.19
C LYS A 3 43.04 -38.48 0.54
N PHE A 4 42.66 -37.44 1.30
CA PHE A 4 41.26 -37.04 1.46
C PHE A 4 40.82 -36.22 0.24
N PRO A 5 39.64 -36.47 -0.36
CA PRO A 5 39.11 -35.59 -1.40
C PRO A 5 38.54 -34.32 -0.77
N ALA A 6 38.90 -33.17 -1.32
CA ALA A 6 38.31 -31.89 -0.96
C ALA A 6 36.83 -31.88 -1.36
N SER A 7 35.94 -31.73 -0.37
CA SER A 7 34.51 -31.57 -0.59
C SER A 7 34.24 -30.27 -1.35
N ARG A 8 33.58 -30.39 -2.50
CA ARG A 8 33.20 -29.26 -3.35
C ARG A 8 31.97 -28.59 -2.70
N LEU A 9 32.19 -27.59 -1.87
CA LEU A 9 31.13 -26.73 -1.33
C LEU A 9 30.42 -26.01 -2.47
N LEU A 10 29.21 -26.48 -2.80
CA LEU A 10 28.33 -25.87 -3.77
C LEU A 10 27.87 -24.50 -3.21
N LYS A 11 28.45 -23.40 -3.72
CA LYS A 11 27.99 -22.04 -3.40
C LYS A 11 26.60 -21.83 -4.01
N SER A 12 25.55 -22.07 -3.22
CA SER A 12 24.18 -21.71 -3.54
C SER A 12 24.08 -20.20 -3.80
N ARG A 13 23.91 -19.81 -5.07
CA ARG A 13 23.58 -18.45 -5.51
C ARG A 13 22.08 -18.13 -5.42
N ALA A 14 21.30 -19.02 -4.80
CA ALA A 14 19.85 -18.92 -4.74
C ALA A 14 19.27 -17.71 -3.97
N PRO A 15 19.87 -17.19 -2.88
CA PRO A 15 19.17 -16.17 -2.08
C PRO A 15 19.09 -14.80 -2.77
N GLY A 16 20.05 -14.47 -3.66
CA GLY A 16 20.05 -13.18 -4.36
C GLY A 16 18.95 -13.08 -5.43
N MET A 17 18.65 -14.17 -6.13
CA MET A 17 17.63 -14.18 -7.18
C MET A 17 16.21 -14.04 -6.63
N PHE A 18 15.95 -14.58 -5.43
CA PHE A 18 14.62 -14.50 -4.80
C PHE A 18 14.32 -13.09 -4.28
N ALA A 19 15.31 -12.42 -3.69
CA ALA A 19 15.17 -11.04 -3.22
C ALA A 19 14.94 -10.05 -4.38
N SER A 20 15.66 -10.22 -5.50
CA SER A 20 15.42 -9.39 -6.69
C SER A 20 14.05 -9.65 -7.34
N ALA A 21 13.53 -10.87 -7.32
CA ALA A 21 12.21 -11.16 -7.84
C ALA A 21 11.08 -10.47 -7.05
N LEU A 22 11.23 -10.34 -5.72
CA LEU A 22 10.26 -9.64 -4.87
C LEU A 22 10.21 -8.12 -5.13
N LEU A 23 11.34 -7.50 -5.46
CA LEU A 23 11.41 -6.07 -5.79
C LEU A 23 10.77 -5.76 -7.16
N VAL A 24 10.82 -6.69 -8.11
CA VAL A 24 10.23 -6.53 -9.45
C VAL A 24 8.71 -6.78 -9.44
N ALA A 25 8.20 -7.57 -8.49
CA ALA A 25 6.77 -7.86 -8.33
C ALA A 25 5.98 -6.76 -7.59
N SER A 26 6.62 -5.64 -7.23
CA SER A 26 5.97 -4.48 -6.62
C SER A 26 5.05 -3.79 -7.62
N GLN A 27 3.79 -4.21 -7.68
CA GLN A 27 2.73 -3.58 -8.45
C GLN A 27 2.61 -2.10 -8.04
N ALA A 28 2.56 -1.19 -9.01
CA ALA A 28 2.38 0.23 -8.74
C ALA A 28 0.94 0.50 -8.23
N SER A 29 0.80 0.69 -6.92
CA SER A 29 -0.48 1.09 -6.29
C SER A 29 -0.64 2.60 -6.34
N TYR A 30 -1.22 3.10 -7.42
CA TYR A 30 -1.39 4.55 -7.63
C TYR A 30 -2.51 5.18 -6.79
N SER A 31 -3.44 4.37 -6.25
CA SER A 31 -4.61 4.89 -5.52
C SER A 31 -4.49 4.84 -4.00
N ALA A 32 -3.50 4.13 -3.45
CA ALA A 32 -3.44 3.91 -2.00
C ALA A 32 -2.82 5.08 -1.22
N ILE A 33 -1.94 5.88 -1.84
CA ILE A 33 -1.22 6.94 -1.12
C ILE A 33 -2.11 8.15 -0.83
N SER A 34 -2.91 8.60 -1.80
CA SER A 34 -3.82 9.74 -1.61
C SER A 34 -4.83 9.47 -0.50
N GLU A 35 -5.51 8.33 -0.55
CA GLU A 35 -6.52 7.95 0.44
C GLU A 35 -5.91 7.78 1.84
N ASN A 36 -4.84 6.99 1.95
CA ASN A 36 -4.16 6.78 3.24
C ASN A 36 -3.65 8.08 3.86
N LEU A 37 -3.14 9.01 3.04
CA LEU A 37 -2.66 10.31 3.52
C LEU A 37 -3.81 11.22 3.95
N THR A 38 -4.95 11.19 3.25
CA THR A 38 -6.13 11.98 3.62
C THR A 38 -6.84 11.50 4.89
N ILE A 39 -6.71 10.21 5.25
CA ILE A 39 -7.17 9.71 6.56
C ILE A 39 -6.38 10.36 7.71
N ALA A 40 -5.16 10.84 7.44
CA ALA A 40 -4.39 11.66 8.37
C ALA A 40 -4.09 10.99 9.72
N ASN A 41 -4.06 9.65 9.77
CA ASN A 41 -3.74 8.91 10.99
C ASN A 41 -2.22 8.68 11.10
N PRO A 42 -1.52 9.31 12.05
CA PRO A 42 -0.06 9.21 12.14
C PRO A 42 0.43 7.80 12.49
N LYS A 43 -0.32 7.04 13.30
CA LYS A 43 0.03 5.65 13.64
C LYS A 43 -0.07 4.76 12.40
N ALA A 44 -1.13 4.90 11.61
CA ALA A 44 -1.30 4.13 10.39
C ALA A 44 -0.23 4.50 9.35
N LEU A 45 0.01 5.78 9.12
CA LEU A 45 1.02 6.26 8.17
C LEU A 45 2.43 5.80 8.54
N ALA A 46 2.81 5.87 9.81
CA ALA A 46 4.12 5.40 10.29
C ALA A 46 4.31 3.88 10.10
N LEU A 47 3.22 3.11 10.07
CA LEU A 47 3.21 1.67 9.83
C LEU A 47 2.94 1.30 8.36
N GLY A 48 3.03 2.25 7.44
CA GLY A 48 2.74 2.02 6.02
C GLY A 48 1.31 1.55 5.75
N ASN A 49 0.37 1.93 6.63
CA ASN A 49 -1.03 1.51 6.66
C ASN A 49 -1.26 0.01 6.89
N ALA A 50 -0.25 -0.71 7.38
CA ALA A 50 -0.34 -2.13 7.76
C ALA A 50 -0.99 -2.32 9.15
N VAL A 51 -2.18 -1.75 9.35
CA VAL A 51 -2.86 -1.70 10.66
C VAL A 51 -4.11 -2.57 10.75
N THR A 52 -4.27 -3.55 9.87
CA THR A 52 -5.48 -4.39 9.82
C THR A 52 -5.69 -5.23 11.09
N ALA A 53 -4.62 -5.73 11.71
CA ALA A 53 -4.68 -6.52 12.94
C ALA A 53 -4.62 -5.68 14.23
N ASP A 54 -4.21 -4.41 14.15
CA ASP A 54 -4.23 -3.47 15.27
C ASP A 54 -4.75 -2.09 14.81
N PRO A 55 -6.03 -2.02 14.45
CA PRO A 55 -6.59 -0.83 13.82
C PRO A 55 -6.66 0.36 14.80
N PRO A 56 -6.45 1.60 14.30
CA PRO A 56 -6.23 2.76 15.15
C PRO A 56 -7.53 3.42 15.61
N GLY A 57 -8.05 3.06 16.79
CA GLY A 57 -9.12 3.81 17.48
C GLY A 57 -10.31 4.17 16.59
N VAL A 58 -10.80 5.41 16.66
CA VAL A 58 -11.90 5.94 15.81
C VAL A 58 -11.61 5.76 14.31
N ASP A 59 -10.35 5.87 13.89
CA ASP A 59 -9.94 5.72 12.49
C ASP A 59 -9.99 4.29 11.98
N SER A 60 -10.24 3.31 12.86
CA SER A 60 -10.54 1.93 12.47
C SER A 60 -11.66 1.85 11.43
N ILE A 61 -12.55 2.85 11.35
CA ILE A 61 -13.59 2.94 10.32
C ILE A 61 -13.04 2.90 8.88
N HIS A 62 -11.83 3.43 8.65
CA HIS A 62 -11.19 3.44 7.32
C HIS A 62 -10.26 2.25 7.07
N PHE A 63 -9.85 1.53 8.12
CA PHE A 63 -8.86 0.43 8.00
C PHE A 63 -9.47 -0.95 8.24
N ASN A 64 -10.07 -1.16 9.42
CA ASN A 64 -10.74 -2.39 9.80
C ASN A 64 -11.83 -2.07 10.83
N PRO A 65 -13.12 -2.00 10.43
CA PRO A 65 -14.19 -1.54 11.31
C PRO A 65 -14.41 -2.43 12.54
N ALA A 66 -13.90 -3.67 12.57
CA ALA A 66 -13.90 -4.49 13.79
C ALA A 66 -13.12 -3.84 14.94
N GLY A 67 -12.15 -2.96 14.63
CA GLY A 67 -11.43 -2.15 15.59
C GLY A 67 -12.29 -1.20 16.41
N LEU A 68 -13.46 -0.79 15.89
CA LEU A 68 -14.38 0.10 16.60
C LEU A 68 -14.99 -0.56 17.84
N ALA A 69 -14.97 -1.89 17.94
CA ALA A 69 -15.38 -2.59 19.16
C ALA A 69 -14.46 -2.27 20.37
N ARG A 70 -13.25 -1.74 20.12
CA ARG A 70 -12.29 -1.30 21.15
C ARG A 70 -12.47 0.18 21.53
N VAL A 71 -13.32 0.93 20.82
CA VAL A 71 -13.66 2.32 21.16
C VAL A 71 -14.75 2.30 22.23
N HIS A 72 -14.56 3.03 23.33
CA HIS A 72 -15.46 2.99 24.47
C HIS A 72 -16.17 4.34 24.67
N GLY A 73 -17.50 4.32 24.70
CA GLY A 73 -18.28 5.55 24.84
C GLY A 73 -18.28 6.38 23.55
N ARG A 74 -18.38 7.70 23.68
CA ARG A 74 -18.39 8.63 22.55
C ARG A 74 -17.02 9.28 22.42
N GLU A 75 -16.31 8.93 21.36
CA GLU A 75 -15.02 9.53 21.00
C GLU A 75 -15.16 10.38 19.73
N GLY A 76 -14.44 11.51 19.70
CA GLY A 76 -14.31 12.36 18.52
C GLY A 76 -12.84 12.68 18.30
N LEU A 77 -12.38 12.58 17.06
CA LEU A 77 -10.98 12.76 16.70
C LEU A 77 -10.84 13.86 15.65
N PHE A 78 -10.16 14.94 16.02
CA PHE A 78 -9.77 16.01 15.11
C PHE A 78 -8.33 15.79 14.65
N LYS A 79 -8.10 15.85 13.34
CA LYS A 79 -6.78 15.60 12.72
C LYS A 79 -6.44 16.72 11.77
N LEU A 80 -5.15 17.02 11.68
CA LEU A 80 -4.59 17.99 10.75
C LEU A 80 -3.35 17.37 10.11
N THR A 81 -3.24 17.47 8.78
CA THR A 81 -2.12 16.93 8.01
C THR A 81 -1.73 17.93 6.94
N PHE A 82 -0.44 18.22 6.85
CA PHE A 82 0.14 19.02 5.78
C PHE A 82 0.77 18.06 4.76
N ALA A 83 0.29 18.11 3.53
CA ALA A 83 0.78 17.29 2.44
C ALA A 83 0.97 18.13 1.19
N TYR A 84 2.05 17.88 0.45
CA TYR A 84 2.27 18.45 -0.86
C TYR A 84 2.03 17.37 -1.91
N PHE A 85 1.08 17.62 -2.81
CA PHE A 85 0.72 16.68 -3.87
C PHE A 85 1.13 17.25 -5.24
N ASN A 86 1.76 16.43 -6.07
CA ASN A 86 1.92 16.70 -7.49
C ASN A 86 1.18 15.58 -8.24
N LEU A 87 -0.09 15.82 -8.57
CA LEU A 87 -0.95 14.86 -9.26
C LEU A 87 -1.00 15.25 -10.73
N GLN A 88 -0.66 14.31 -11.61
CA GLN A 88 -0.83 14.43 -13.05
C GLN A 88 -1.81 13.35 -13.50
N ALA A 89 -2.84 13.75 -14.23
CA ALA A 89 -3.84 12.86 -14.77
C ALA A 89 -4.00 13.14 -16.26
N ASP A 90 -3.67 12.16 -17.09
CA ASP A 90 -3.90 12.21 -18.52
C ASP A 90 -5.24 11.54 -18.81
N PHE A 91 -6.22 12.34 -19.24
CA PHE A 91 -7.49 11.82 -19.72
C PHE A 91 -7.38 11.56 -21.22
N GLY A 92 -7.59 10.31 -21.62
CA GLY A 92 -7.67 9.92 -23.02
C GLY A 92 -8.96 10.40 -23.68
N SER A 93 -9.09 10.16 -24.99
CA SER A 93 -10.34 10.40 -25.70
C SER A 93 -11.48 9.55 -25.12
N TYR A 94 -12.70 10.05 -25.20
CA TYR A 94 -13.88 9.25 -24.93
C TYR A 94 -13.92 8.02 -25.84
N SER A 95 -14.46 6.91 -25.34
CA SER A 95 -14.85 5.81 -26.23
C SER A 95 -15.92 6.28 -27.20
N ASP A 96 -16.00 5.70 -28.40
CA ASP A 96 -16.97 6.09 -29.43
C ASP A 96 -18.42 6.15 -28.90
N ARG A 97 -18.78 5.23 -27.98
CA ARG A 97 -20.10 5.23 -27.33
C ARG A 97 -20.30 6.41 -26.38
N ALA A 98 -19.28 6.77 -25.61
CA ALA A 98 -19.37 7.90 -24.69
C ALA A 98 -19.41 9.23 -25.46
N GLN A 99 -18.67 9.33 -26.57
CA GLN A 99 -18.70 10.51 -27.44
C GLN A 99 -20.07 10.67 -28.11
N ALA A 100 -20.64 9.59 -28.65
CA ALA A 100 -21.97 9.62 -29.28
C ALA A 100 -23.10 10.08 -28.33
N GLU A 101 -22.93 9.89 -27.02
CA GLU A 101 -23.89 10.31 -26.01
C GLU A 101 -23.70 11.76 -25.57
N ILE A 102 -22.46 12.26 -25.61
CA ILE A 102 -22.14 13.68 -25.42
C ILE A 102 -22.69 14.50 -26.58
N ASP A 103 -22.51 14.03 -27.81
CA ASP A 103 -22.90 14.73 -29.04
C ASP A 103 -24.44 14.87 -29.21
N LYS A 104 -25.24 14.26 -28.32
CA LYS A 104 -26.70 14.38 -28.28
C LYS A 104 -27.21 15.65 -27.58
N TRP A 105 -26.35 16.33 -26.82
CA TRP A 105 -26.64 17.54 -26.05
C TRP A 105 -26.08 18.78 -26.73
#